data_AF-A0A957M591-F1
#
_entry.id   AF-A0A957M591-F1
#
_cell.length_a   1.000
_cell.length_b   1.000
_cell.length_c   1.000
_cell.angle_alpha   90.00
_cell.angle_beta   90.00
_cell.angle_gamma   90.00
#
_symmetry.space_group_name_H-M   'P 1'
#
loop_
_entity.id
_entity.type
_entity.pdbx_description
1 polymer ?
#
loop_
_entity_poly.entity_id
_entity_poly.type
_entity_poly.pdbx_seq_one_letter_code
_entity_poly.pdbx_strand_id
1 'polypeptide(L)' 'TSYGSYSGAVPNEKITWEKLDITTPKFIVESDATIVAPLIFAYVLGQ' A
#
# COMPACT_ATOMS: atom_id res chain seq x y z
N THR A 1 3.69 8.25 7.54
CA THR A 1 5.15 8.53 7.49
C THR A 1 5.93 7.39 8.13
N SER A 2 6.97 6.89 7.47
CA SER A 2 7.86 5.85 7.97
C SER A 2 8.75 6.42 9.09
N TYR A 3 8.56 6.01 10.34
CA TYR A 3 9.50 6.33 11.43
C TYR A 3 10.79 5.47 11.33
N GLY A 4 11.29 5.24 10.11
CA GLY A 4 12.39 4.33 9.81
C GLY A 4 12.03 2.83 9.85
N SER A 5 10.74 2.47 9.94
CA SER A 5 10.29 1.08 9.98
C SER A 5 9.95 0.55 8.59
N TYR A 6 10.30 -0.71 8.29
CA TYR A 6 9.98 -1.33 7.00
C TYR A 6 8.46 -1.40 6.74
N SER A 7 7.68 -1.64 7.80
CA SER A 7 6.21 -1.72 7.73
C SER A 7 5.56 -0.37 7.43
N GLY A 8 6.14 0.73 7.92
CA GLY A 8 5.68 2.09 7.64
C GLY A 8 6.30 2.72 6.39
N ALA A 9 7.22 2.02 5.71
CA ALA A 9 7.96 2.54 4.57
C ALA A 9 7.03 2.95 3.44
N VAL A 10 7.12 4.22 3.03
CA VAL A 10 6.31 4.76 1.93
C VAL A 10 6.78 4.16 0.59
N PRO A 11 5.93 4.10 -0.45
CA PRO A 11 6.30 3.50 -1.74
C PRO A 11 7.58 4.08 -2.37
N ASN A 12 7.88 5.36 -2.16
CA ASN A 12 9.12 5.97 -2.67
C ASN A 12 10.39 5.40 -1.99
N GLU A 13 10.34 5.03 -0.71
CA GLU A 13 11.45 4.31 -0.04
C GLU A 13 11.62 2.90 -0.62
N LYS A 14 10.53 2.26 -1.04
CA LYS A 14 10.60 0.92 -1.66
C LYS A 14 11.19 0.95 -3.08
N ILE A 15 11.13 2.09 -3.78
CA ILE A 15 11.78 2.28 -5.09
C ILE A 15 13.30 2.34 -4.95
N THR A 16 13.83 3.02 -3.92
CA THR A 16 15.29 3.08 -3.71
C THR A 16 15.91 1.73 -3.35
N TRP A 17 15.07 0.77 -2.95
CA TRP A 17 15.44 -0.62 -2.71
C TRP A 17 15.20 -1.52 -3.92
N GLU A 18 14.84 -0.96 -5.08
CA GLU A 18 14.53 -1.69 -6.32
C GLU A 18 13.40 -2.72 -6.17
N LYS A 19 12.53 -2.56 -5.16
CA LYS A 19 11.37 -3.44 -4.90
C LYS A 19 10.12 -3.03 -5.68
N LEU A 20 10.08 -1.79 -6.16
CA LEU A 20 9.01 -1.24 -7.00
C LEU A 20 9.64 -0.45 -8.16
N ASP A 21 9.03 -0.56 -9.34
CA ASP A 21 9.40 0.28 -10.48
C ASP A 21 8.94 1.73 -10.26
N ILE A 22 9.66 2.69 -10.87
CA ILE A 22 9.35 4.11 -10.78
C ILE A 22 7.99 4.47 -11.40
N THR A 23 7.56 3.72 -12.41
CA THR A 23 6.32 3.93 -13.15
C THR A 23 5.09 3.28 -12.52
N THR A 24 5.29 2.38 -11.54
CA THR A 24 4.19 1.65 -10.90
C THR A 24 3.24 2.62 -10.16
N PRO A 25 1.93 2.63 -10.50
CA PRO A 25 0.93 3.35 -9.72
C PRO A 25 0.89 2.83 -8.28
N LYS A 26 0.91 3.72 -7.30
CA LYS A 26 1.03 3.36 -5.88
C LYS A 26 0.11 4.20 -5.01
N PHE A 27 -0.62 3.53 -4.12
CA PHE A 27 -1.59 4.13 -3.21
C PHE A 27 -1.38 3.55 -1.80
N ILE A 28 -1.57 4.36 -0.77
CA ILE A 28 -1.54 3.92 0.64
C ILE A 28 -2.93 4.18 1.23
N VAL A 29 -3.50 3.17 1.88
CA VAL A 29 -4.72 3.30 2.68
C VAL A 29 -4.32 3.18 4.15
N GLU A 30 -4.25 4.32 4.85
CA GLU A 30 -3.91 4.38 6.28
C GLU A 30 -5.15 4.09 7.15
N SER A 31 -5.63 2.85 7.13
CA SER A 31 -6.79 2.38 7.90
C SER A 31 -6.66 0.90 8.28
N ASP A 32 -7.50 0.43 9.21
CA ASP A 32 -7.53 -0.97 9.62
C ASP A 32 -7.98 -1.88 8.46
N ALA A 33 -7.17 -2.89 8.15
CA ALA A 33 -7.41 -3.82 7.07
C ALA A 33 -8.75 -4.56 7.22
N THR A 34 -9.20 -4.82 8.46
CA THR A 34 -10.49 -5.48 8.74
C THR A 34 -11.70 -4.65 8.31
N ILE A 35 -11.53 -3.32 8.21
CA ILE A 35 -12.57 -2.40 7.73
C ILE A 35 -12.48 -2.23 6.21
N VAL A 36 -11.28 -1.97 5.68
CA VAL A 36 -11.13 -1.57 4.27
C VAL A 36 -11.03 -2.73 3.29
N ALA A 37 -10.46 -3.87 3.68
CA ALA A 37 -10.28 -4.99 2.77
C ALA A 37 -11.62 -5.57 2.26
N PRO A 38 -12.66 -5.77 3.10
CA PRO A 38 -13.97 -6.23 2.61
C PRO A 38 -14.59 -5.27 1.57
N LEU A 39 -14.46 -3.96 1.76
CA LEU A 39 -15.00 -2.94 0.84
C LEU A 39 -14.28 -2.99 -0.53
N ILE A 40 -12.96 -3.13 -0.52
CA ILE A 40 -12.16 -3.25 -1.74
C ILE A 40 -12.51 -4.55 -2.47
N PHE A 41 -12.64 -5.67 -1.76
CA PHE A 41 -13.00 -6.95 -2.37
C PHE A 41 -14.41 -6.91 -2.96
N ALA A 42 -15.37 -6.28 -2.27
CA ALA A 42 -16.71 -6.10 -2.81
C ALA A 42 -16.70 -5.30 -4.12
N TYR A 43 -15.95 -4.19 -4.15
CA TYR A 43 -15.89 -3.32 -5.33
C TYR A 43 -15.11 -3.92 -6.51
N VAL A 44 -13.97 -4.55 -6.25
CA VAL A 44 -13.04 -5.02 -7.30
C VAL A 44 -13.36 -6.44 -7.73
N LEU A 45 -13.71 -7.32 -6.79
CA LEU A 45 -13.91 -8.74 -7.04
C LEU A 45 -15.40 -9.14 -7.11
N GLY A 46 -16.32 -8.22 -6.80
CA GLY A 46 -17.76 -8.47 -6.83
C GLY A 46 -18.25 -9.40 -5.70
N GLN A 47 -17.64 -9.31 -4.52
CA GLN A 47 -18.05 -10.05 -3.31
C GLN A 47 -19.13 -9.35 -2.49
#